data_AF-A0A7R9IK09-F1
#
_entry.id   AF-A0A7R9IK09-F1
#
_cell.length_a   1.000
_cell.length_b   1.000
_cell.length_c   1.000
_cell.angle_alpha   90.00
_cell.angle_beta   90.00
_cell.angle_gamma   90.00
#
_symmetry.space_group_name_H-M   'P 1'
#
loop_
_entity.id
_entity.type
_entity.pdbx_description
1 polymer ?
#
loop_
_entity_poly.entity_id
_entity_poly.type
_entity_poly.pdbx_seq_one_letter_code
_entity_poly.pdbx_strand_id
1 'polypeptide(L)'
;MCVYFICSFLQAVRGFKVTNSVRSRTVGVACRSFDELVDKSCQKLDIPRKTVVVQLLDGTIVDDEEYFQTLPQHMLLIFLRPGENSLSGADILYNALKAVNLDFLQTGEQVKDFFSTDLKNKVRQLAQLISDSGRDERITLLSSISQDPLWFQGLDTRAKSKEEVMFRSAQDRVRGYLYKTNDAIKKYKEVRDRLTTVMASISTMVKEVKYFGDYFNRSADIAKEGGGDVSTQRYSTDLAKEGGGDVSTQRYSTDLAKTGGDVSTQRYSTDLSKEGGRDLLTQRLCDDRGEFQCQGRWDRPECPYNESSRHVINPYCSKEARVLFQIWNLDHRIERSRTVVPAILEAARISVKEHRKVNSSYFFTLLFTLSNLKLVHIVCHDKGAHNVRCDSAMYFLD
;
A
#
# COMPACT_ATOMS: atom_id res chain seq x y z
N MET A 1 33.76 -14.32 -42.57
CA MET A 1 32.64 -14.97 -41.87
C MET A 1 32.75 -14.64 -40.38
N CYS A 2 31.93 -13.72 -39.88
CA CYS A 2 31.77 -13.52 -38.44
C CYS A 2 30.28 -13.75 -38.16
N VAL A 3 29.99 -14.82 -37.44
CA VAL A 3 28.63 -15.30 -37.18
C VAL A 3 27.97 -14.32 -36.21
N TYR A 4 26.88 -13.70 -36.66
CA TYR A 4 25.98 -12.93 -35.82
C TYR A 4 25.42 -13.84 -34.71
N PHE A 5 25.93 -13.69 -33.49
CA PHE A 5 25.26 -14.20 -32.30
C PHE A 5 24.06 -13.30 -32.03
N ILE A 6 22.88 -13.75 -32.46
CA ILE A 6 21.59 -13.23 -32.02
C ILE A 6 21.46 -13.65 -30.55
N CYS A 7 21.86 -12.77 -29.62
CA CYS A 7 21.48 -12.89 -28.23
C CYS A 7 20.05 -12.37 -28.11
N SER A 8 19.07 -13.24 -28.32
CA SER A 8 17.68 -12.98 -28.00
C SER A 8 17.58 -12.57 -26.53
N PHE A 9 17.16 -11.33 -26.26
CA PHE A 9 16.89 -10.83 -24.90
C PHE A 9 15.90 -11.80 -24.22
N LEU A 10 16.39 -12.66 -23.33
CA LEU A 10 15.54 -13.41 -22.42
C LEU A 10 14.87 -12.39 -21.48
N GLN A 11 13.56 -12.16 -21.66
CA GLN A 11 12.79 -11.30 -20.77
C GLN A 11 12.93 -11.78 -19.32
N ALA A 12 13.28 -10.85 -18.43
CA ALA A 12 13.45 -11.15 -17.02
C ALA A 12 12.14 -11.66 -16.41
N VAL A 13 12.23 -12.65 -15.50
CA VAL A 13 11.07 -13.19 -14.80
C VAL A 13 10.46 -12.11 -13.91
N ARG A 14 9.18 -11.80 -14.14
CA ARG A 14 8.39 -10.82 -13.36
C ARG A 14 7.36 -11.56 -12.52
N GLY A 15 7.22 -11.18 -11.27
CA GLY A 15 6.18 -11.71 -10.37
C GLY A 15 4.94 -10.84 -10.37
N PHE A 16 3.75 -11.41 -10.36
CA PHE A 16 2.45 -10.73 -10.30
C PHE A 16 1.57 -11.37 -9.24
N LYS A 17 0.57 -10.62 -8.76
CA LYS A 17 -0.52 -11.17 -7.95
C LYS A 17 -1.71 -11.36 -8.86
N VAL A 18 -2.37 -12.51 -8.80
CA VAL A 18 -3.58 -12.78 -9.60
C VAL A 18 -4.69 -13.26 -8.68
N THR A 19 -5.92 -12.86 -8.96
CA THR A 19 -7.08 -13.20 -8.13
C THR A 19 -8.31 -13.47 -9.00
N ASN A 20 -9.29 -14.18 -8.45
CA ASN A 20 -10.57 -14.41 -9.14
C ASN A 20 -11.48 -13.18 -9.05
N SER A 21 -12.59 -13.20 -9.81
CA SER A 21 -13.61 -12.14 -9.84
C SER A 21 -14.03 -11.65 -8.45
N VAL A 22 -14.26 -12.58 -7.51
CA VAL A 22 -14.70 -12.31 -6.13
C VAL A 22 -13.58 -11.98 -5.14
N ARG A 23 -12.32 -11.95 -5.59
CA ARG A 23 -11.12 -11.70 -4.76
C ARG A 23 -10.97 -12.62 -3.54
N SER A 24 -11.57 -13.81 -3.58
CA SER A 24 -11.55 -14.77 -2.47
C SER A 24 -10.24 -15.55 -2.39
N ARG A 25 -9.50 -15.62 -3.49
CA ARG A 25 -8.23 -16.33 -3.59
C ARG A 25 -7.26 -15.52 -4.44
N THR A 26 -6.19 -15.04 -3.82
CA THR A 26 -5.10 -14.33 -4.50
C THR A 26 -3.86 -15.20 -4.48
N VAL A 27 -3.14 -15.32 -5.59
CA VAL A 27 -1.93 -16.14 -5.72
C VAL A 27 -0.83 -15.37 -6.43
N GLY A 28 0.42 -15.65 -6.05
CA GLY A 28 1.59 -15.15 -6.77
C GLY A 28 1.90 -15.98 -8.03
N VAL A 29 2.17 -15.31 -9.15
CA VAL A 29 2.59 -15.92 -10.42
C VAL A 29 3.86 -15.27 -10.90
N ALA A 30 4.92 -16.05 -11.10
CA ALA A 30 6.13 -15.62 -11.77
C ALA A 30 6.09 -16.06 -13.24
N CYS A 31 6.28 -15.12 -14.15
CA CYS A 31 6.15 -15.31 -15.60
C CYS A 31 7.04 -14.33 -16.36
N ARG A 32 7.33 -14.64 -17.62
CA ARG A 32 8.10 -13.79 -18.54
C ARG A 32 7.19 -13.11 -19.57
N SER A 33 6.12 -13.78 -19.97
CA SER A 33 5.13 -13.29 -20.93
C SER A 33 3.70 -13.24 -20.36
N PHE A 34 2.81 -12.55 -21.06
CA PHE A 34 1.39 -12.51 -20.77
C PHE A 34 0.75 -13.90 -20.92
N ASP A 35 1.16 -14.65 -21.94
CA ASP A 35 0.67 -16.02 -22.16
C ASP A 35 1.02 -16.95 -20.99
N GLU A 36 2.26 -16.86 -20.49
CA GLU A 36 2.72 -17.64 -19.33
C GLU A 36 2.01 -17.20 -18.03
N LEU A 37 1.72 -15.90 -17.89
CA LEU A 37 0.88 -15.41 -16.80
C LEU A 37 -0.50 -16.08 -16.88
N VAL A 38 -1.15 -16.04 -18.04
CA VAL A 38 -2.51 -16.54 -18.22
C VAL A 38 -2.59 -18.03 -17.92
N ASP A 39 -1.68 -18.84 -18.48
CA ASP A 39 -1.67 -20.29 -18.28
C ASP A 39 -1.49 -20.66 -16.80
N LYS A 40 -0.49 -20.08 -16.14
CA LYS A 40 -0.22 -20.35 -14.71
C LYS A 40 -1.36 -19.88 -13.82
N SER A 41 -1.99 -18.76 -14.16
CA SER A 41 -3.09 -18.19 -13.39
C SER A 41 -4.36 -19.01 -13.57
N CYS A 42 -4.71 -19.41 -14.79
CA CYS A 42 -5.82 -20.30 -15.09
C CYS A 42 -5.71 -21.63 -14.36
N GLN A 43 -4.52 -22.24 -14.36
CA GLN A 43 -4.27 -23.48 -13.62
C GLN A 43 -4.41 -23.28 -12.10
N LYS A 44 -3.85 -22.18 -11.55
CA LYS A 44 -3.89 -21.92 -10.11
C LYS A 44 -5.28 -21.53 -9.62
N LEU A 45 -6.04 -20.79 -10.42
CA LEU A 45 -7.38 -20.28 -10.08
C LEU A 45 -8.51 -21.22 -10.51
N ASP A 46 -8.20 -22.31 -11.21
CA ASP A 46 -9.17 -23.26 -11.77
C ASP A 46 -10.18 -22.55 -12.70
N ILE A 47 -9.64 -21.82 -13.69
CA ILE A 47 -10.41 -21.06 -14.69
C ILE A 47 -10.05 -21.55 -16.10
N PRO A 48 -11.02 -21.89 -16.96
CA PRO A 48 -10.72 -22.31 -18.33
C PRO A 48 -10.07 -21.18 -19.14
N ARG A 49 -8.91 -21.48 -19.75
CA ARG A 49 -8.08 -20.51 -20.49
C ARG A 49 -8.81 -19.82 -21.64
N LYS A 50 -9.60 -20.57 -22.43
CA LYS A 50 -10.22 -20.06 -23.66
C LYS A 50 -11.22 -18.92 -23.43
N THR A 51 -11.66 -18.76 -22.19
CA THR A 51 -12.80 -17.95 -21.82
C THR A 51 -12.46 -16.87 -20.80
N VAL A 52 -11.17 -16.72 -20.48
CA VAL A 52 -10.73 -15.84 -19.40
C VAL A 52 -10.53 -14.42 -19.90
N VAL A 53 -11.03 -13.45 -19.13
CA VAL A 53 -10.72 -12.03 -19.32
C VAL A 53 -9.82 -11.60 -18.17
N VAL A 54 -8.69 -10.98 -18.49
CA VAL A 54 -7.77 -10.43 -17.50
C VAL A 54 -7.97 -8.93 -17.43
N GLN A 55 -8.11 -8.39 -16.23
CA GLN A 55 -8.28 -6.94 -16.04
C GLN A 55 -7.50 -6.43 -14.83
N LEU A 56 -7.28 -5.12 -14.81
CA LEU A 56 -6.76 -4.38 -13.67
C LEU A 56 -7.88 -3.97 -12.71
N LEU A 57 -7.49 -3.43 -11.56
CA LEU A 57 -8.41 -2.96 -10.52
C LEU A 57 -9.39 -1.87 -10.98
N ASP A 58 -9.03 -1.12 -12.01
CA ASP A 58 -9.84 -0.04 -12.59
C ASP A 58 -10.72 -0.51 -13.76
N GLY A 59 -10.71 -1.81 -14.07
CA GLY A 59 -11.49 -2.40 -15.16
C GLY A 59 -10.77 -2.40 -16.51
N THR A 60 -9.53 -1.92 -16.59
CA THR A 60 -8.75 -1.98 -17.84
C THR A 60 -8.44 -3.42 -18.19
N ILE A 61 -8.81 -3.83 -19.40
CA ILE A 61 -8.54 -5.18 -19.91
C ILE A 61 -7.07 -5.28 -20.30
N VAL A 62 -6.44 -6.39 -19.93
CA VAL A 62 -5.10 -6.78 -20.38
C VAL A 62 -5.32 -7.94 -21.33
N ASP A 63 -5.20 -7.72 -22.63
CA ASP A 63 -5.46 -8.72 -23.67
C ASP A 63 -4.27 -8.95 -24.60
N ASP A 64 -3.24 -8.10 -24.53
CA ASP A 64 -2.04 -8.21 -25.35
C ASP A 64 -0.72 -8.12 -24.56
N GLU A 65 0.34 -8.64 -25.17
CA GLU A 65 1.69 -8.68 -24.61
C GLU A 65 2.32 -7.29 -24.45
N GLU A 66 2.05 -6.37 -25.39
CA GLU A 66 2.64 -5.04 -25.39
C GLU A 66 2.16 -4.25 -24.16
N TYR A 67 0.85 -4.28 -23.89
CA TYR A 67 0.24 -3.69 -22.71
C TYR A 67 0.73 -4.38 -21.43
N PHE A 68 0.79 -5.71 -21.40
CA PHE A 68 1.30 -6.46 -20.24
C PHE A 68 2.75 -6.10 -19.88
N GLN A 69 3.61 -5.83 -20.87
CA GLN A 69 4.99 -5.41 -20.64
C GLN A 69 5.08 -4.01 -20.01
N THR A 70 4.05 -3.16 -20.16
CA THR A 70 3.98 -1.87 -19.46
C THR A 70 3.67 -2.01 -17.97
N LEU A 71 3.12 -3.14 -17.52
CA LEU A 71 2.59 -3.28 -16.17
C LEU A 71 3.69 -3.32 -15.08
N PRO A 72 3.42 -2.87 -13.85
CA PRO A 72 4.30 -3.10 -12.70
C PRO A 72 4.54 -4.58 -12.41
N GLN A 73 5.74 -4.90 -11.94
CA GLN A 73 5.91 -6.12 -11.15
C GLN A 73 5.07 -6.03 -9.86
N HIS A 74 4.51 -7.17 -9.46
CA HIS A 74 3.63 -7.38 -8.30
C HIS A 74 2.26 -6.71 -8.40
N MET A 75 1.87 -6.25 -9.59
CA MET A 75 0.52 -5.76 -9.83
C MET A 75 -0.52 -6.88 -9.62
N LEU A 76 -1.69 -6.50 -9.11
CA LEU A 76 -2.84 -7.39 -8.97
C LEU A 76 -3.64 -7.40 -10.28
N LEU A 77 -3.79 -8.58 -10.86
CA LEU A 77 -4.62 -8.86 -12.03
C LEU A 77 -5.82 -9.70 -11.63
N ILE A 78 -7.00 -9.36 -12.13
CA ILE A 78 -8.25 -10.05 -11.84
C ILE A 78 -8.59 -10.91 -13.05
N PHE A 79 -8.74 -12.21 -12.84
CA PHE A 79 -9.13 -13.19 -13.85
C PHE A 79 -10.62 -13.47 -13.73
N LEU A 80 -11.35 -13.19 -14.82
CA LEU A 80 -12.80 -13.33 -14.91
C LEU A 80 -13.19 -14.49 -15.81
N ARG A 81 -14.19 -15.26 -15.41
CA ARG A 81 -14.90 -16.18 -16.32
C ARG A 81 -15.87 -15.38 -17.23
N PRO A 82 -16.35 -15.93 -18.35
CA PRO A 82 -17.33 -15.25 -19.20
C PRO A 82 -18.56 -14.87 -18.41
N GLY A 83 -18.99 -13.62 -18.55
CA GLY A 83 -20.15 -13.09 -17.83
C GLY A 83 -19.88 -12.73 -16.37
N GLU A 84 -18.68 -12.96 -15.83
CA GLU A 84 -18.29 -12.41 -14.54
C GLU A 84 -17.80 -10.98 -14.69
N ASN A 85 -18.19 -10.12 -13.74
CA ASN A 85 -17.64 -8.78 -13.61
C ASN A 85 -16.61 -8.76 -12.48
N SER A 86 -15.62 -7.85 -12.54
CA SER A 86 -14.80 -7.56 -11.35
C SER A 86 -15.70 -7.09 -10.24
N LEU A 87 -15.40 -7.50 -9.00
CA LEU A 87 -15.91 -6.74 -7.88
C LEU A 87 -15.33 -5.32 -7.92
N SER A 88 -16.18 -4.34 -8.16
CA SER A 88 -15.90 -2.94 -7.90
C SER A 88 -15.76 -2.69 -6.39
N GLY A 89 -15.29 -1.51 -6.00
CA GLY A 89 -15.31 -1.11 -4.58
C GLY A 89 -16.73 -1.19 -3.97
N ALA A 90 -17.78 -0.98 -4.79
CA ALA A 90 -19.17 -1.13 -4.38
C ALA A 90 -19.56 -2.61 -4.18
N ASP A 91 -19.05 -3.53 -5.01
CA ASP A 91 -19.36 -4.95 -4.88
C ASP A 91 -18.58 -5.64 -3.74
N ILE A 92 -17.35 -5.19 -3.45
CA ILE A 92 -16.60 -5.62 -2.25
C ILE A 92 -17.38 -5.22 -0.99
N LEU A 93 -17.87 -3.99 -0.97
CA LEU A 93 -18.72 -3.48 0.10
C LEU A 93 -20.03 -4.28 0.19
N TYR A 94 -20.73 -4.49 -0.92
CA TYR A 94 -21.96 -5.29 -0.96
C TYR A 94 -21.76 -6.72 -0.43
N ASN A 95 -20.68 -7.38 -0.85
CA ASN A 95 -20.38 -8.74 -0.41
C ASN A 95 -19.95 -8.81 1.05
N ALA A 96 -19.20 -7.83 1.55
CA ALA A 96 -18.92 -7.71 2.97
C ALA A 96 -20.23 -7.57 3.77
N LEU A 97 -21.17 -6.78 3.26
CA LEU A 97 -22.48 -6.55 3.92
C LEU A 97 -23.39 -7.78 3.91
N LYS A 98 -23.43 -8.53 2.80
CA LYS A 98 -24.17 -9.80 2.72
C LYS A 98 -23.64 -10.84 3.72
N ALA A 99 -22.33 -10.82 4.01
CA ALA A 99 -21.70 -11.77 4.92
C ALA A 99 -21.97 -11.48 6.42
N VAL A 100 -22.34 -10.24 6.79
CA VAL A 100 -22.71 -9.85 8.17
C VAL A 100 -24.13 -10.30 8.55
N ASN A 101 -24.84 -10.99 7.64
CA ASN A 101 -26.20 -11.50 7.85
C ASN A 101 -27.16 -10.42 8.37
N LEU A 102 -27.08 -9.21 7.80
CA LEU A 102 -28.11 -8.19 7.99
C LEU A 102 -29.39 -8.71 7.32
N ASP A 103 -30.36 -9.14 8.13
CA ASP A 103 -31.66 -9.68 7.71
C ASP A 103 -32.42 -8.80 6.69
N PHE A 104 -31.99 -7.55 6.53
CA PHE A 104 -32.49 -6.57 5.56
C PHE A 104 -32.11 -6.84 4.09
N LEU A 105 -31.20 -7.77 3.77
CA LEU A 105 -30.68 -7.95 2.40
C LEU A 105 -31.38 -9.05 1.58
N GLN A 106 -32.53 -9.56 2.02
CA GLN A 106 -33.22 -10.68 1.36
C GLN A 106 -33.79 -10.37 -0.06
N THR A 107 -33.76 -9.13 -0.54
CA THR A 107 -34.39 -8.74 -1.82
C THR A 107 -33.35 -8.45 -2.91
N GLY A 108 -32.73 -9.52 -3.43
CA GLY A 108 -31.51 -9.47 -4.25
C GLY A 108 -31.54 -8.68 -5.58
N GLU A 109 -32.70 -8.36 -6.16
CA GLU A 109 -32.77 -7.51 -7.38
C GLU A 109 -32.90 -6.02 -7.05
N GLN A 110 -33.75 -5.66 -6.09
CA GLN A 110 -33.98 -4.26 -5.70
C GLN A 110 -32.75 -3.62 -5.05
N VAL A 111 -31.86 -4.43 -4.48
CA VAL A 111 -30.65 -3.96 -3.81
C VAL A 111 -29.57 -3.50 -4.81
N LYS A 112 -29.51 -4.07 -6.02
CA LYS A 112 -28.54 -3.64 -7.05
C LYS A 112 -28.87 -2.23 -7.55
N ASP A 113 -30.16 -1.94 -7.70
CA ASP A 113 -30.68 -0.58 -7.99
C ASP A 113 -30.61 0.34 -6.74
N PHE A 114 -30.69 -0.23 -5.55
CA PHE A 114 -30.50 0.51 -4.30
C PHE A 114 -29.08 1.10 -4.19
N PHE A 115 -28.05 0.36 -4.59
CA PHE A 115 -26.65 0.83 -4.56
C PHE A 115 -26.30 1.82 -5.68
N SER A 116 -27.05 1.85 -6.78
CA SER A 116 -26.75 2.73 -7.93
C SER A 116 -27.16 4.19 -7.70
N THR A 117 -28.13 4.45 -6.81
CA THR A 117 -28.80 5.76 -6.74
C THR A 117 -28.17 6.75 -5.74
N ASP A 118 -27.51 6.27 -4.69
CA ASP A 118 -26.75 7.11 -3.73
C ASP A 118 -25.77 6.26 -2.90
N LEU A 119 -24.76 5.72 -3.59
CA LEU A 119 -23.78 4.82 -2.99
C LEU A 119 -23.15 5.43 -1.73
N LYS A 120 -22.77 6.71 -1.76
CA LYS A 120 -22.00 7.36 -0.68
C LYS A 120 -22.74 7.43 0.65
N ASN A 121 -24.00 7.85 0.66
CA ASN A 121 -24.78 7.95 1.90
C ASN A 121 -25.16 6.56 2.43
N LYS A 122 -25.36 5.59 1.54
CA LYS A 122 -25.72 4.21 1.93
C LYS A 122 -24.51 3.43 2.44
N VAL A 123 -23.33 3.56 1.83
CA VAL A 123 -22.04 3.04 2.37
C VAL A 123 -21.84 3.50 3.81
N ARG A 124 -22.15 4.78 4.07
CA ARG A 124 -22.01 5.41 5.38
C ARG A 124 -22.97 4.83 6.41
N GLN A 125 -24.27 4.71 6.10
CA GLN A 125 -25.25 4.07 7.00
C GLN A 125 -24.88 2.60 7.30
N LEU A 126 -24.31 1.91 6.31
CA LEU A 126 -23.92 0.50 6.44
C LEU A 126 -22.63 0.32 7.26
N ALA A 127 -21.64 1.20 7.10
CA ALA A 127 -20.45 1.22 7.95
C ALA A 127 -20.80 1.52 9.43
N GLN A 128 -21.82 2.35 9.66
CA GLN A 128 -22.39 2.58 10.99
C GLN A 128 -23.04 1.31 11.53
N LEU A 129 -23.90 0.64 10.76
CA LEU A 129 -24.54 -0.61 11.19
C LEU A 129 -23.54 -1.73 11.52
N ILE A 130 -22.43 -1.87 10.79
CA ILE A 130 -21.35 -2.83 11.14
C ILE A 130 -20.63 -2.40 12.42
N SER A 131 -20.48 -1.10 12.62
CA SER A 131 -19.88 -0.55 13.84
C SER A 131 -20.79 -0.76 15.05
N ASP A 132 -22.11 -0.78 14.83
CA ASP A 132 -23.17 -0.86 15.84
C ASP A 132 -23.65 -2.30 16.10
N SER A 133 -23.47 -3.22 15.13
CA SER A 133 -23.82 -4.63 15.24
C SER A 133 -22.81 -5.36 16.15
N GLY A 134 -22.97 -5.18 17.46
CA GLY A 134 -22.39 -6.02 18.50
C GLY A 134 -20.90 -6.31 18.32
N ARG A 135 -20.05 -5.29 18.46
CA ARG A 135 -18.60 -5.49 18.63
C ARG A 135 -18.39 -6.40 19.84
N ASP A 136 -18.05 -7.68 19.64
CA ASP A 136 -17.47 -8.45 20.75
C ASP A 136 -16.08 -7.89 20.99
N GLU A 137 -16.00 -6.97 21.96
CA GLU A 137 -14.78 -6.30 22.35
C GLU A 137 -13.65 -7.30 22.67
N ARG A 138 -14.01 -8.51 23.11
CA ARG A 138 -13.05 -9.58 23.41
C ARG A 138 -12.37 -10.11 22.15
N ILE A 139 -13.13 -10.30 21.06
CA ILE A 139 -12.59 -10.79 19.77
C ILE A 139 -11.70 -9.72 19.13
N THR A 140 -12.06 -8.44 19.28
CA THR A 140 -11.27 -7.33 18.76
C THR A 140 -9.84 -7.34 19.32
N LEU A 141 -9.68 -7.63 20.61
CA LEU A 141 -8.38 -7.64 21.29
C LEU A 141 -7.53 -8.88 20.98
N LEU A 142 -8.10 -9.92 20.36
CA LEU A 142 -7.33 -11.08 19.90
C LEU A 142 -6.35 -10.65 18.80
N SER A 143 -5.16 -11.25 18.81
CA SER A 143 -4.07 -10.87 17.92
C SER A 143 -3.69 -12.01 16.97
N SER A 144 -3.52 -13.23 17.48
CA SER A 144 -2.96 -14.32 16.67
C SER A 144 -4.01 -15.03 15.80
N ILE A 145 -3.55 -15.64 14.71
CA ILE A 145 -4.38 -16.49 13.84
C ILE A 145 -4.96 -17.71 14.56
N SER A 146 -4.28 -18.20 15.61
CA SER A 146 -4.78 -19.29 16.44
C SER A 146 -5.95 -18.86 17.34
N GLN A 147 -6.00 -17.58 17.73
CA GLN A 147 -7.05 -17.03 18.58
C GLN A 147 -8.29 -16.63 17.79
N ASP A 148 -8.11 -16.05 16.60
CA ASP A 148 -9.20 -15.56 15.75
C ASP A 148 -9.00 -15.97 14.28
N PRO A 149 -9.17 -17.26 13.93
CA PRO A 149 -8.96 -17.74 12.57
C PRO A 149 -9.94 -17.14 11.55
N LEU A 150 -11.15 -16.73 11.99
CA LEU A 150 -12.17 -16.16 11.12
C LEU A 150 -11.72 -14.81 10.54
N TRP A 151 -11.05 -13.98 11.34
CA TRP A 151 -10.52 -12.69 10.85
C TRP A 151 -9.52 -12.84 9.69
N PHE A 152 -8.71 -13.91 9.70
CA PHE A 152 -7.71 -14.21 8.68
C PHE A 152 -8.28 -14.90 7.44
N GLN A 153 -9.55 -15.32 7.46
CA GLN A 153 -10.16 -16.04 6.36
C GLN A 153 -10.08 -15.22 5.04
N GLY A 154 -9.66 -15.88 3.97
CA GLY A 154 -9.50 -15.28 2.63
C GLY A 154 -8.21 -14.46 2.44
N LEU A 155 -7.30 -14.44 3.42
CA LEU A 155 -5.96 -13.89 3.23
C LEU A 155 -4.99 -14.97 2.74
N ASP A 156 -4.26 -14.67 1.66
CA ASP A 156 -3.00 -15.35 1.36
C ASP A 156 -1.88 -14.62 2.13
N THR A 157 -1.64 -15.03 3.37
CA THR A 157 -0.67 -14.39 4.25
C THR A 157 0.13 -15.40 5.05
N ARG A 158 1.40 -15.09 5.28
CA ARG A 158 2.27 -15.78 6.25
C ARG A 158 2.24 -15.11 7.62
N ALA A 159 1.47 -14.04 7.78
CA ALA A 159 1.35 -13.32 9.02
C ALA A 159 0.77 -14.20 10.13
N LYS A 160 1.32 -14.08 11.32
CA LYS A 160 0.84 -14.80 12.50
C LYS A 160 -0.14 -13.99 13.33
N SER A 161 -0.20 -12.67 13.12
CA SER A 161 -1.05 -11.76 13.88
C SER A 161 -1.78 -10.71 13.01
N LYS A 162 -2.85 -10.12 13.57
CA LYS A 162 -3.62 -9.04 12.93
C LYS A 162 -2.73 -7.82 12.71
N GLU A 163 -1.87 -7.50 13.68
CA GLU A 163 -0.89 -6.42 13.64
C GLU A 163 0.06 -6.56 12.46
N GLU A 164 0.60 -7.75 12.23
CA GLU A 164 1.52 -7.99 11.12
C GLU A 164 0.82 -7.87 9.76
N VAL A 165 -0.46 -8.27 9.66
CA VAL A 165 -1.28 -8.06 8.46
C VAL A 165 -1.50 -6.56 8.23
N MET A 166 -1.90 -5.82 9.25
CA MET A 166 -2.15 -4.39 9.15
C MET A 166 -0.88 -3.60 8.86
N PHE A 167 0.25 -3.99 9.48
CA PHE A 167 1.57 -3.43 9.21
C PHE A 167 1.93 -3.58 7.73
N ARG A 168 1.79 -4.79 7.17
CA ARG A 168 2.01 -5.03 5.73
C ARG A 168 1.05 -4.23 4.85
N SER A 169 -0.21 -4.08 5.27
CA SER A 169 -1.21 -3.28 4.55
C SER A 169 -0.79 -1.81 4.42
N ALA A 170 -0.28 -1.19 5.50
CA ALA A 170 0.27 0.16 5.45
C ALA A 170 1.48 0.25 4.51
N GLN A 171 2.43 -0.70 4.63
CA GLN A 171 3.59 -0.74 3.75
C GLN A 171 3.19 -0.83 2.28
N ASP A 172 2.16 -1.60 1.94
CA ASP A 172 1.69 -1.75 0.56
C ASP A 172 1.13 -0.43 0.00
N ARG A 173 0.48 0.41 0.82
CA ARG A 173 0.07 1.77 0.40
C ARG A 173 1.28 2.64 0.08
N VAL A 174 2.26 2.67 0.98
CA VAL A 174 3.49 3.46 0.83
C VAL A 174 4.32 3.00 -0.37
N ARG A 175 4.48 1.69 -0.55
CA ARG A 175 5.11 1.09 -1.75
C ARG A 175 4.37 1.52 -3.02
N GLY A 176 3.04 1.53 -2.98
CA GLY A 176 2.21 2.01 -4.07
C GLY A 176 2.53 3.45 -4.47
N TYR A 177 2.70 4.35 -3.48
CA TYR A 177 3.09 5.74 -3.75
C TYR A 177 4.50 5.84 -4.34
N LEU A 178 5.47 5.10 -3.77
CA LEU A 178 6.84 5.10 -4.26
C LEU A 178 6.93 4.57 -5.69
N TYR A 179 6.25 3.46 -5.97
CA TYR A 179 6.19 2.87 -7.30
C TYR A 179 5.56 3.83 -8.31
N LYS A 180 4.37 4.36 -8.01
CA LYS A 180 3.67 5.28 -8.93
C LYS A 180 4.45 6.58 -9.14
N THR A 181 5.25 7.02 -8.18
CA THR A 181 6.09 8.22 -8.32
C THR A 181 7.28 7.92 -9.22
N ASN A 182 7.98 6.81 -8.99
CA ASN A 182 9.04 6.34 -9.89
C ASN A 182 8.52 6.18 -11.32
N ASP A 183 7.35 5.59 -11.49
CA ASP A 183 6.78 5.35 -12.81
C ASP A 183 6.47 6.65 -13.56
N ALA A 184 5.87 7.62 -12.87
CA ALA A 184 5.53 8.91 -13.46
C ALA A 184 6.75 9.71 -13.95
N ILE A 185 7.92 9.51 -13.34
CA ILE A 185 9.14 10.25 -13.68
C ILE A 185 10.05 9.54 -14.70
N LYS A 186 9.90 8.22 -14.90
CA LYS A 186 10.75 7.42 -15.82
C LYS A 186 10.82 7.96 -17.26
N LYS A 187 9.73 8.59 -17.72
CA LYS A 187 9.58 9.09 -19.08
C LYS A 187 10.47 10.31 -19.38
N TYR A 188 10.93 11.04 -18.36
CA TYR A 188 11.75 12.24 -18.52
C TYR A 188 13.23 11.87 -18.63
N LYS A 189 13.65 11.54 -19.86
CA LYS A 189 15.02 11.09 -20.15
C LYS A 189 16.05 12.20 -19.97
N GLU A 190 15.64 13.45 -20.17
CA GLU A 190 16.51 14.63 -20.15
C GLU A 190 17.15 14.92 -18.78
N VAL A 191 16.51 14.47 -17.70
CA VAL A 191 17.00 14.65 -16.32
C VAL A 191 17.06 13.32 -15.56
N ARG A 192 17.16 12.20 -16.29
CA ARG A 192 17.07 10.84 -15.75
C ARG A 192 18.04 10.59 -14.60
N ASP A 193 19.30 10.99 -14.75
CA ASP A 193 20.32 10.71 -13.75
C ASP A 193 20.00 11.44 -12.44
N ARG A 194 19.60 12.70 -12.54
CA ARG A 194 19.20 13.50 -11.36
C ARG A 194 17.97 12.92 -10.67
N LEU A 195 16.95 12.55 -11.44
CA LEU A 195 15.75 11.90 -10.93
C LEU A 195 16.08 10.56 -10.25
N THR A 196 16.98 9.77 -10.83
CA THR A 196 17.43 8.50 -10.27
C THR A 196 18.14 8.71 -8.93
N THR A 197 19.01 9.72 -8.82
CA THR A 197 19.67 10.08 -7.55
C THR A 197 18.64 10.48 -6.48
N VAL A 198 17.68 11.35 -6.82
CA VAL A 198 16.64 11.80 -5.89
C VAL A 198 15.81 10.61 -5.41
N MET A 199 15.34 9.77 -6.33
CA MET A 199 14.51 8.60 -5.96
C MET A 199 15.30 7.52 -5.23
N ALA A 200 16.60 7.36 -5.49
CA ALA A 200 17.45 6.47 -4.72
C ALA A 200 17.55 6.92 -3.26
N SER A 201 17.80 8.22 -3.04
CA SER A 201 17.82 8.82 -1.70
C SER A 201 16.47 8.64 -0.97
N ILE A 202 15.36 8.96 -1.64
CA ILE A 202 14.00 8.75 -1.12
C ILE A 202 13.74 7.27 -0.79
N SER A 203 14.14 6.36 -1.68
CA SER A 203 13.94 4.92 -1.48
C SER A 203 14.72 4.39 -0.28
N THR A 204 15.91 4.92 -0.02
CA THR A 204 16.69 4.59 1.19
C THR A 204 15.94 5.03 2.45
N MET A 205 15.49 6.28 2.52
CA MET A 205 14.71 6.79 3.66
C MET A 205 13.44 5.95 3.92
N VAL A 206 12.69 5.62 2.87
CA VAL A 206 11.46 4.80 2.99
C VAL A 206 11.78 3.41 3.54
N LYS A 207 12.92 2.80 3.16
CA LYS A 207 13.34 1.50 3.67
C LYS A 207 13.75 1.55 5.15
N GLU A 208 14.46 2.61 5.54
CA GLU A 208 14.90 2.83 6.94
C GLU A 208 13.71 2.88 7.89
N VAL A 209 12.64 3.59 7.51
CA VAL A 209 11.38 3.68 8.28
C VAL A 209 10.42 2.51 8.00
N LYS A 210 10.91 1.42 7.40
CA LYS A 210 10.14 0.20 7.09
C LYS A 210 8.83 0.48 6.36
N TYR A 211 8.84 1.40 5.40
CA TYR A 211 7.68 1.80 4.59
C TYR A 211 6.48 2.28 5.45
N PHE A 212 6.74 2.86 6.62
CA PHE A 212 5.71 3.30 7.57
C PHE A 212 4.65 2.24 7.87
N GLY A 213 5.07 0.98 7.99
CA GLY A 213 4.16 -0.11 8.33
C GLY A 213 3.41 0.15 9.64
N ASP A 214 4.00 0.92 10.56
CA ASP A 214 3.42 1.23 11.85
C ASP A 214 2.17 2.12 11.79
N TYR A 215 1.90 2.79 10.67
CA TYR A 215 0.69 3.61 10.51
C TYR A 215 -0.60 2.85 10.81
N PHE A 216 -0.68 1.56 10.43
CA PHE A 216 -1.88 0.76 10.68
C PHE A 216 -1.70 -0.26 11.81
N ASN A 217 -0.56 -0.28 12.49
CA ASN A 217 -0.27 -1.24 13.54
C ASN A 217 -0.69 -0.69 14.91
N ARG A 218 -1.79 -1.20 15.48
CA ARG A 218 -2.27 -0.79 16.82
C ARG A 218 -1.26 -1.04 17.95
N SER A 219 -0.33 -1.98 17.77
CA SER A 219 0.71 -2.27 18.76
C SER A 219 1.98 -1.45 18.56
N ALA A 220 2.05 -0.57 17.55
CA ALA A 220 3.13 0.39 17.46
C ALA A 220 3.00 1.43 18.58
N ASP A 221 4.12 1.78 19.20
CA ASP A 221 4.14 2.72 20.31
C ASP A 221 3.71 4.11 19.81
N ILE A 222 2.77 4.73 20.52
CA ILE A 222 2.70 6.19 20.52
C ILE A 222 3.97 6.61 21.26
N ALA A 223 4.82 7.44 20.63
CA ALA A 223 5.88 8.13 21.36
C ALA A 223 5.21 8.85 22.55
N LYS A 224 5.30 8.24 23.74
CA LYS A 224 4.67 8.79 24.94
C LYS A 224 5.41 10.08 25.26
N GLU A 225 4.67 11.17 25.42
CA GLU A 225 5.17 12.31 26.19
C GLU A 225 5.44 11.80 27.61
N GLY A 226 6.71 11.67 27.99
CA GLY A 226 7.11 11.28 29.33
C GLY A 226 8.34 10.38 29.33
N GLY A 227 9.46 10.93 29.81
CA GLY A 227 10.72 10.23 29.94
C GLY A 227 10.59 8.91 30.70
N GLY A 228 11.12 7.85 30.09
CA GLY A 228 11.19 6.52 30.66
C GLY A 228 11.94 5.63 29.69
N ASP A 229 13.23 5.48 29.93
CA ASP A 229 14.11 4.52 29.26
C ASP A 229 13.55 3.09 29.40
N VAL A 230 13.07 2.48 28.30
CA VAL A 230 12.88 1.03 28.19
C VAL A 230 13.07 0.56 26.74
N SER A 231 14.16 -0.19 26.58
CA SER A 231 14.42 -1.31 25.65
C SER A 231 13.63 -1.40 24.33
N THR A 232 14.34 -1.17 23.23
CA THR A 232 14.04 -1.78 21.93
C THR A 232 13.98 -3.31 22.06
N GLN A 233 12.78 -3.89 22.07
CA GLN A 233 12.63 -5.33 21.91
C GLN A 233 13.02 -5.71 20.47
N ARG A 234 14.14 -6.44 20.35
CA ARG A 234 14.57 -7.11 19.13
C ARG A 234 13.55 -8.19 18.78
N TYR A 235 12.84 -8.06 17.67
CA TYR A 235 12.21 -9.21 17.03
C TYR A 235 13.30 -10.02 16.33
N SER A 236 13.63 -11.19 16.90
CA SER A 236 14.47 -12.22 16.29
C SER A 236 13.79 -12.74 15.02
N THR A 237 14.48 -12.68 13.89
CA THR A 237 14.13 -13.47 12.72
C THR A 237 14.78 -14.84 12.85
N ASP A 238 14.01 -15.83 13.32
CA ASP A 238 14.45 -17.22 13.35
C ASP A 238 14.43 -17.79 11.92
N LEU A 239 15.62 -17.92 11.32
CA LEU A 239 15.84 -18.78 10.17
C LEU A 239 16.02 -20.21 10.68
N ALA A 240 14.95 -21.01 10.57
CA ALA A 240 14.98 -22.43 10.86
C ALA A 240 15.94 -23.17 9.88
N LYS A 241 16.90 -23.90 10.46
CA LYS A 241 17.68 -24.95 9.79
C LYS A 241 16.91 -26.26 9.93
N GLU A 242 16.59 -26.91 8.82
CA GLU A 242 16.54 -28.38 8.72
C GLU A 242 17.15 -28.80 7.38
N GLY A 243 17.99 -29.84 7.42
CA GLY A 243 18.98 -30.15 6.39
C GLY A 243 18.56 -31.19 5.36
N GLY A 244 19.50 -31.42 4.43
CA GLY A 244 19.63 -32.65 3.65
C GLY A 244 19.46 -32.50 2.14
N GLY A 245 20.57 -32.52 1.39
CA GLY A 245 20.58 -32.78 -0.06
C GLY A 245 21.49 -31.84 -0.87
N ASP A 246 22.36 -32.42 -1.69
CA ASP A 246 23.63 -31.89 -2.21
C ASP A 246 23.54 -31.20 -3.61
N VAL A 247 24.62 -30.45 -3.91
CA VAL A 247 25.19 -30.03 -5.21
C VAL A 247 24.81 -28.67 -5.84
N SER A 248 25.75 -27.74 -5.62
CA SER A 248 26.33 -26.71 -6.50
C SER A 248 25.47 -25.58 -7.08
N THR A 249 25.80 -24.32 -6.72
CA THR A 249 26.54 -23.41 -7.63
C THR A 249 26.97 -22.11 -6.93
N GLN A 250 28.28 -21.86 -7.02
CA GLN A 250 29.01 -20.59 -7.09
C GLN A 250 28.74 -19.46 -6.07
N ARG A 251 29.69 -19.36 -5.15
CA ARG A 251 29.99 -18.20 -4.29
C ARG A 251 30.48 -17.01 -5.13
N TYR A 252 29.93 -15.83 -4.89
CA TYR A 252 30.69 -14.58 -5.00
C TYR A 252 30.96 -14.08 -3.60
N SER A 253 32.19 -14.32 -3.13
CA SER A 253 32.77 -13.64 -1.98
C SER A 253 33.23 -12.27 -2.46
N THR A 254 32.82 -11.20 -1.79
CA THR A 254 33.61 -9.97 -1.76
C THR A 254 33.91 -9.70 -0.30
N ASP A 255 35.11 -10.11 0.09
CA ASP A 255 35.76 -9.74 1.33
C ASP A 255 36.03 -8.24 1.31
N LEU A 256 35.38 -7.49 2.20
CA LEU A 256 35.85 -6.17 2.61
C LEU A 256 36.16 -6.22 4.11
N ALA A 257 37.45 -6.02 4.35
CA ALA A 257 38.16 -6.19 5.59
C ALA A 257 37.56 -5.42 6.77
N LYS A 258 37.68 -6.04 7.94
CA LYS A 258 37.67 -5.38 9.23
C LYS A 258 38.75 -4.30 9.25
N THR A 259 38.34 -3.05 9.25
CA THR A 259 39.11 -1.96 9.84
C THR A 259 38.16 -1.21 10.76
N GLY A 260 38.54 -1.10 12.03
CA GLY A 260 37.80 -0.35 13.03
C GLY A 260 37.72 1.11 12.62
N GLY A 261 36.53 1.68 12.78
CA GLY A 261 36.25 3.07 12.50
C GLY A 261 34.78 3.31 12.81
N ASP A 262 34.53 4.17 13.78
CA ASP A 262 33.25 4.69 14.24
C ASP A 262 32.29 5.00 13.06
N VAL A 263 31.19 4.25 12.92
CA VAL A 263 30.20 4.47 11.85
C VAL A 263 28.99 5.21 12.40
N SER A 264 28.91 6.47 12.01
CA SER A 264 27.88 7.43 12.32
C SER A 264 26.46 6.93 12.03
N THR A 265 25.74 6.52 13.07
CA THR A 265 24.27 6.49 13.11
C THR A 265 23.66 7.85 13.48
N GLN A 266 24.46 8.91 13.55
CA GLN A 266 24.05 10.23 14.07
C GLN A 266 23.63 11.30 13.03
N ARG A 267 23.61 11.02 11.72
CA ARG A 267 23.49 12.10 10.70
C ARG A 267 22.19 12.22 9.91
N TYR A 268 21.18 11.38 10.11
CA TYR A 268 19.89 11.55 9.40
C TYR A 268 18.70 11.81 10.32
N SER A 269 18.86 11.55 11.62
CA SER A 269 17.82 11.82 12.64
C SER A 269 17.78 13.30 13.08
N THR A 270 18.85 14.07 12.85
CA THR A 270 18.99 15.42 13.40
C THR A 270 18.25 16.53 12.63
N ASP A 271 17.85 16.31 11.38
CA ASP A 271 17.28 17.41 10.56
C ASP A 271 15.77 17.29 10.30
N LEU A 272 15.13 16.19 10.74
CA LEU A 272 13.66 16.04 10.75
C LEU A 272 13.06 16.19 12.16
N SER A 273 13.90 16.48 13.16
CA SER A 273 13.50 16.66 14.54
C SER A 273 13.82 18.07 15.01
N LYS A 274 12.78 18.91 15.10
CA LYS A 274 12.54 19.96 16.13
C LYS A 274 11.77 21.16 15.58
N GLU A 275 10.45 20.98 15.44
CA GLU A 275 9.52 21.96 16.01
C GLU A 275 8.47 21.17 16.82
N GLY A 276 8.43 21.37 18.14
CA GLY A 276 7.33 20.87 18.99
C GLY A 276 7.42 19.43 19.53
N GLY A 277 8.62 18.82 19.63
CA GLY A 277 8.86 17.70 20.56
C GLY A 277 8.18 16.35 20.27
N ARG A 278 7.57 16.15 19.10
CA ARG A 278 6.98 14.86 18.69
C ARG A 278 7.81 14.20 17.60
N ASP A 279 8.21 12.94 17.80
CA ASP A 279 8.83 12.13 16.76
C ASP A 279 7.79 11.85 15.66
N LEU A 280 7.93 12.53 14.52
CA LEU A 280 6.98 12.49 13.39
C LEU A 280 7.07 11.17 12.60
N LEU A 281 8.03 10.30 12.92
CA LEU A 281 8.40 9.16 12.07
C LEU A 281 7.68 7.85 12.43
N THR A 282 7.03 7.74 13.59
CA THR A 282 6.44 6.48 14.10
C THR A 282 5.12 6.69 14.84
N GLN A 283 4.13 7.33 14.21
CA GLN A 283 2.78 7.44 14.79
C GLN A 283 1.81 6.45 14.15
N ARG A 284 1.27 5.51 14.95
CA ARG A 284 0.09 4.75 14.54
C ARG A 284 -1.11 5.69 14.34
N LEU A 285 -1.97 5.38 13.38
CA LEU A 285 -3.19 6.15 13.06
C LEU A 285 -4.43 5.67 13.81
N CYS A 286 -4.30 4.62 14.62
CA CYS A 286 -5.37 4.07 15.45
C CYS A 286 -5.04 4.18 16.94
N ASP A 287 -6.06 4.00 17.77
CA ASP A 287 -5.87 3.78 19.20
C ASP A 287 -5.22 2.40 19.50
N ASP A 288 -5.04 2.08 20.78
CA ASP A 288 -4.49 0.80 21.23
C ASP A 288 -5.40 -0.41 20.93
N ARG A 289 -6.68 -0.17 20.64
CA ARG A 289 -7.67 -1.19 20.25
C ARG A 289 -7.71 -1.41 18.73
N GLY A 290 -7.12 -0.50 17.96
CA GLY A 290 -7.10 -0.53 16.50
C GLY A 290 -8.26 0.23 15.85
N GLU A 291 -8.92 1.14 16.57
CA GLU A 291 -9.94 2.02 16.03
C GLU A 291 -9.30 3.20 15.27
N PHE A 292 -9.67 3.36 14.00
CA PHE A 292 -9.23 4.44 13.13
C PHE A 292 -10.35 5.46 12.95
N GLN A 293 -9.98 6.73 12.99
CA GLN A 293 -10.90 7.84 12.76
C GLN A 293 -10.57 8.54 11.44
N CYS A 294 -11.60 8.90 10.69
CA CYS A 294 -11.43 9.71 9.49
C CYS A 294 -10.89 11.09 9.88
N GLN A 295 -9.79 11.50 9.25
CA GLN A 295 -9.18 12.82 9.48
C GLN A 295 -9.87 13.91 8.64
N GLY A 296 -10.86 13.55 7.80
CA GLY A 296 -11.64 14.48 6.99
C GLY A 296 -10.93 14.93 5.71
N ARG A 297 -11.68 15.65 4.86
CA ARG A 297 -11.22 16.14 3.55
C ARG A 297 -9.91 16.94 3.68
N TRP A 298 -9.12 16.99 2.61
CA TRP A 298 -7.78 17.61 2.57
C TRP A 298 -7.73 19.07 3.06
N ASP A 299 -8.82 19.83 2.88
CA ASP A 299 -9.00 21.24 3.24
C ASP A 299 -9.70 21.47 4.59
N ARG A 300 -10.09 20.40 5.28
CA ARG A 300 -10.74 20.47 6.60
C ARG A 300 -9.79 19.97 7.68
N PRO A 301 -9.87 20.49 8.91
CA PRO A 301 -9.06 19.99 10.03
C PRO A 301 -9.52 18.59 10.47
N GLU A 302 -10.81 18.29 10.35
CA GLU A 302 -11.43 17.05 10.82
C GLU A 302 -12.55 16.55 9.90
N CYS A 303 -13.07 15.37 10.19
CA CYS A 303 -14.23 14.81 9.49
C CYS A 303 -15.47 15.69 9.73
N PRO A 304 -16.17 16.19 8.70
CA PRO A 304 -17.31 17.10 8.88
C PRO A 304 -18.55 16.43 9.45
N TYR A 305 -18.48 15.12 9.72
CA TYR A 305 -19.58 14.34 10.24
C TYR A 305 -19.48 14.25 11.77
N ASN A 306 -20.56 14.64 12.46
CA ASN A 306 -20.67 14.82 13.92
C ASN A 306 -20.59 13.51 14.73
N GLU A 307 -20.70 13.58 16.05
CA GLU A 307 -20.53 12.43 16.97
C GLU A 307 -21.40 11.20 16.63
N SER A 308 -22.68 11.40 16.31
CA SER A 308 -23.58 10.31 15.91
C SER A 308 -23.28 9.74 14.52
N SER A 309 -22.34 10.34 13.80
CA SER A 309 -22.14 10.04 12.40
C SER A 309 -20.70 10.13 11.91
N ARG A 310 -19.74 10.17 12.84
CA ARG A 310 -18.32 10.24 12.55
C ARG A 310 -17.91 8.96 11.83
N HIS A 311 -17.08 9.09 10.80
CA HIS A 311 -16.53 7.92 10.12
C HIS A 311 -15.42 7.32 10.99
N VAL A 312 -15.71 6.13 11.51
CA VAL A 312 -14.83 5.34 12.36
C VAL A 312 -14.84 3.91 11.84
N ILE A 313 -13.71 3.20 11.98
CA ILE A 313 -13.62 1.79 11.63
C ILE A 313 -12.57 1.11 12.49
N ASN A 314 -12.84 -0.11 12.95
CA ASN A 314 -11.83 -0.94 13.58
C ASN A 314 -11.58 -2.19 12.71
N PRO A 315 -10.57 -2.20 11.82
CA PRO A 315 -10.27 -3.35 10.98
C PRO A 315 -9.84 -4.58 11.77
N TYR A 316 -9.54 -4.46 13.06
CA TYR A 316 -9.19 -5.60 13.91
C TYR A 316 -10.40 -6.34 14.49
N CYS A 317 -11.61 -5.78 14.43
CA CYS A 317 -12.78 -6.40 15.05
C CYS A 317 -13.37 -7.57 14.25
N SER A 318 -13.25 -7.54 12.92
CA SER A 318 -13.79 -8.59 12.05
C SER A 318 -13.10 -8.64 10.68
N LYS A 319 -13.30 -9.76 9.98
CA LYS A 319 -12.88 -9.92 8.58
C LYS A 319 -13.51 -8.85 7.69
N GLU A 320 -14.77 -8.53 7.92
CA GLU A 320 -15.55 -7.58 7.13
C GLU A 320 -15.03 -6.16 7.35
N ALA A 321 -14.79 -5.75 8.60
CA ALA A 321 -14.16 -4.46 8.89
C ALA A 321 -12.76 -4.36 8.28
N ARG A 322 -11.96 -5.43 8.33
CA ARG A 322 -10.66 -5.50 7.64
C ARG A 322 -10.80 -5.29 6.11
N VAL A 323 -11.79 -5.90 5.48
CA VAL A 323 -12.05 -5.75 4.05
C VAL A 323 -12.51 -4.33 3.72
N LEU A 324 -13.41 -3.75 4.52
CA LEU A 324 -13.88 -2.38 4.36
C LEU A 324 -12.77 -1.34 4.55
N PHE A 325 -11.79 -1.62 5.39
CA PHE A 325 -10.64 -0.72 5.52
C PHE A 325 -9.82 -0.59 4.22
N GLN A 326 -9.97 -1.51 3.26
CA GLN A 326 -9.30 -1.38 1.95
C GLN A 326 -9.81 -0.19 1.13
N ILE A 327 -11.06 0.25 1.34
CA ILE A 327 -11.63 1.41 0.63
C ILE A 327 -11.33 2.75 1.32
N TRP A 328 -10.75 2.72 2.53
CA TRP A 328 -10.16 3.91 3.15
C TRP A 328 -8.85 4.29 2.42
N ASN A 329 -8.54 5.58 2.41
CA ASN A 329 -7.42 6.13 1.65
C ASN A 329 -6.49 6.93 2.55
N LEU A 330 -5.19 6.86 2.29
CA LEU A 330 -4.21 7.83 2.78
C LEU A 330 -4.07 8.92 1.70
N ASP A 331 -4.91 9.94 1.78
CA ASP A 331 -5.03 11.01 0.79
C ASP A 331 -3.95 12.07 0.99
N HIS A 332 -3.35 12.53 -0.11
CA HIS A 332 -2.30 13.56 -0.09
C HIS A 332 -2.94 14.96 -0.12
N ARG A 333 -2.72 15.79 0.90
CA ARG A 333 -3.19 17.18 0.90
C ARG A 333 -2.57 17.98 -0.26
N ILE A 334 -1.25 17.93 -0.40
CA ILE A 334 -0.50 18.36 -1.56
C ILE A 334 -0.38 17.16 -2.50
N GLU A 335 -1.15 17.19 -3.59
CA GLU A 335 -1.36 16.02 -4.45
C GLU A 335 -0.06 15.46 -5.05
N ARG A 336 0.12 14.14 -4.90
CA ARG A 336 1.28 13.42 -5.45
C ARG A 336 1.47 13.65 -6.96
N SER A 337 0.44 13.34 -7.76
CA SER A 337 0.57 13.36 -9.23
C SER A 337 0.39 14.74 -9.84
N ARG A 338 -0.47 15.59 -9.27
CA ARG A 338 -0.76 16.93 -9.81
C ARG A 338 0.25 17.99 -9.35
N THR A 339 0.92 17.78 -8.22
CA THR A 339 1.80 18.80 -7.62
C THR A 339 3.19 18.27 -7.30
N VAL A 340 3.32 17.22 -6.48
CA VAL A 340 4.64 16.77 -5.97
C VAL A 340 5.53 16.21 -7.08
N VAL A 341 4.99 15.37 -7.97
CA VAL A 341 5.74 14.80 -9.10
C VAL A 341 6.23 15.90 -10.07
N PRO A 342 5.38 16.85 -10.52
CA PRO A 342 5.84 18.01 -11.29
C PRO A 342 6.92 18.83 -10.57
N ALA A 343 6.80 19.04 -9.26
CA ALA A 343 7.79 19.75 -8.45
C ALA A 343 9.17 19.04 -8.43
N ILE A 344 9.19 17.71 -8.26
CA ILE A 344 10.42 16.90 -8.33
C ILE A 344 11.08 17.06 -9.70
N LEU A 345 10.29 17.05 -10.77
CA LEU A 345 10.77 17.19 -12.14
C LEU A 345 11.37 18.59 -12.39
N GLU A 346 10.69 19.63 -11.92
CA GLU A 346 11.19 21.00 -11.99
C GLU A 346 12.50 21.16 -11.22
N ALA A 347 12.55 20.68 -9.97
CA ALA A 347 13.76 20.68 -9.15
C ALA A 347 14.91 19.94 -9.84
N ALA A 348 14.64 18.80 -10.48
CA ALA A 348 15.65 18.06 -11.23
C ALA A 348 16.19 18.83 -12.44
N ARG A 349 15.32 19.54 -13.19
CA ARG A 349 15.73 20.37 -14.34
C ARG A 349 16.60 21.55 -13.91
N ILE A 350 16.21 22.24 -12.84
CA ILE A 350 17.00 23.34 -12.28
C ILE A 350 18.33 22.82 -11.74
N SER A 351 18.32 21.69 -11.02
CA SER A 351 19.53 21.05 -10.49
C SER A 351 20.55 20.68 -11.57
N VAL A 352 20.11 20.30 -12.76
CA VAL A 352 21.01 20.04 -13.91
C VAL A 352 21.64 21.33 -14.43
N LYS A 353 20.89 22.43 -14.49
CA LYS A 353 21.36 23.73 -15.02
C LYS A 353 22.23 24.51 -14.04
N GLU A 354 21.84 24.52 -12.77
CA GLU A 354 22.42 25.38 -11.73
C GLU A 354 23.29 24.58 -10.74
N HIS A 355 23.46 23.28 -10.96
CA HIS A 355 24.21 22.37 -10.09
C HIS A 355 23.78 22.34 -8.61
N ARG A 356 22.55 22.80 -8.32
CA ARG A 356 21.97 22.79 -6.97
C ARG A 356 21.60 21.37 -6.52
N LYS A 357 21.74 21.08 -5.23
CA LYS A 357 21.38 19.78 -4.66
C LYS A 357 19.88 19.75 -4.31
N VAL A 358 19.13 18.86 -4.95
CA VAL A 358 17.69 18.68 -4.67
C VAL A 358 17.49 18.17 -3.24
N ASN A 359 16.52 18.74 -2.53
CA ASN A 359 16.13 18.35 -1.19
C ASN A 359 15.23 17.11 -1.21
N SER A 360 15.85 15.93 -1.24
CA SER A 360 15.12 14.65 -1.21
C SER A 360 14.26 14.50 0.05
N SER A 361 14.69 15.05 1.20
CA SER A 361 13.99 14.94 2.48
C SER A 361 12.63 15.65 2.45
N TYR A 362 12.57 16.82 1.82
CA TYR A 362 11.32 17.54 1.61
C TYR A 362 10.32 16.74 0.77
N PHE A 363 10.75 16.22 -0.38
CA PHE A 363 9.89 15.41 -1.23
C PHE A 363 9.49 14.08 -0.58
N PHE A 364 10.38 13.45 0.18
CA PHE A 364 10.05 12.28 1.00
C PHE A 364 8.93 12.60 1.99
N THR A 365 9.04 13.73 2.69
CA THR A 365 8.05 14.20 3.66
C THR A 365 6.68 14.34 3.01
N LEU A 366 6.60 15.02 1.87
CA LEU A 366 5.35 15.20 1.12
C LEU A 366 4.77 13.89 0.58
N LEU A 367 5.61 12.94 0.18
CA LEU A 367 5.14 11.71 -0.46
C LEU A 367 4.64 10.65 0.52
N PHE A 368 5.22 10.57 1.72
CA PHE A 368 5.06 9.38 2.56
C PHE A 368 4.67 9.65 4.01
N THR A 369 4.75 10.89 4.49
CA THR A 369 4.52 11.19 5.90
C THR A 369 3.14 11.78 6.18
N LEU A 370 2.71 11.68 7.44
CA LEU A 370 1.45 12.28 7.93
C LEU A 370 1.45 13.83 7.91
N SER A 371 2.58 14.49 7.64
CA SER A 371 2.60 15.93 7.38
C SER A 371 1.75 16.31 6.15
N ASN A 372 1.64 15.38 5.19
CA ASN A 372 0.89 15.57 3.96
C ASN A 372 -0.15 14.48 3.70
N LEU A 373 -0.13 13.36 4.42
CA LEU A 373 -1.10 12.28 4.30
C LEU A 373 -2.23 12.40 5.32
N LYS A 374 -3.47 12.20 4.88
CA LYS A 374 -4.66 12.08 5.73
C LYS A 374 -5.37 10.76 5.50
N LEU A 375 -5.64 10.01 6.57
CA LEU A 375 -6.50 8.84 6.52
C LEU A 375 -7.96 9.27 6.41
N VAL A 376 -8.60 8.94 5.29
CA VAL A 376 -9.96 9.37 4.98
C VAL A 376 -10.85 8.21 4.55
N HIS A 377 -12.08 8.21 5.04
CA HIS A 377 -13.16 7.39 4.51
C HIS A 377 -13.43 7.76 3.05
N ILE A 378 -13.90 6.80 2.23
CA ILE A 378 -14.14 7.02 0.79
C ILE A 378 -15.06 8.21 0.48
N VAL A 379 -16.00 8.51 1.38
CA VAL A 379 -16.93 9.65 1.23
C VAL A 379 -16.22 10.99 1.47
N CYS A 380 -15.20 11.02 2.32
CA CYS A 380 -14.39 12.19 2.61
C CYS A 380 -13.19 12.36 1.67
N HIS A 381 -12.93 11.36 0.82
CA HIS A 381 -11.89 11.40 -0.20
C HIS A 381 -12.40 12.19 -1.41
N ASP A 382 -11.99 13.46 -1.48
CA ASP A 382 -12.25 14.31 -2.62
C ASP A 382 -11.31 13.93 -3.78
N LYS A 383 -11.88 13.61 -4.94
CA LYS A 383 -11.09 13.29 -6.15
C LYS A 383 -10.88 14.53 -7.04
N GLY A 384 -11.43 15.67 -6.65
CA GLY A 384 -11.20 16.98 -7.26
C GLY A 384 -9.74 17.44 -7.14
N ALA A 385 -9.41 18.57 -7.73
CA ALA A 385 -8.08 19.17 -7.59
C ALA A 385 -7.94 19.85 -6.22
N HIS A 386 -6.81 19.63 -5.56
CA HIS A 386 -6.47 20.31 -4.31
C HIS A 386 -5.72 21.59 -4.67
N ASN A 387 -6.20 22.73 -4.19
CA ASN A 387 -5.59 24.03 -4.48
C ASN A 387 -4.39 24.33 -3.57
N VAL A 388 -3.53 23.32 -3.33
CA VAL A 388 -2.33 23.43 -2.49
C VAL A 388 -1.11 23.05 -3.32
N ARG A 389 -0.07 23.89 -3.26
CA ARG A 389 1.18 23.72 -4.01
C ARG A 389 2.33 23.30 -3.10
N CYS A 390 3.37 22.72 -3.69
CA CYS A 390 4.64 22.57 -3.01
C CYS A 390 5.27 23.95 -2.81
N ASP A 391 5.87 24.18 -1.64
CA ASP A 391 6.79 25.30 -1.42
C ASP A 391 8.06 25.11 -2.25
N SER A 392 8.31 26.03 -3.19
CA SER A 392 9.47 26.03 -4.08
C SER A 392 10.77 26.41 -3.38
N ALA A 393 10.71 27.14 -2.25
CA ALA A 393 11.89 27.48 -1.47
C ALA A 393 12.57 26.21 -0.91
N MET A 394 11.77 25.18 -0.63
CA MET A 394 12.22 23.91 -0.04
C MET A 394 12.77 22.90 -1.06
N TYR A 395 12.81 23.22 -2.36
CA TYR A 395 13.21 22.25 -3.41
C TYR A 395 14.69 21.85 -3.33
N PHE A 396 15.52 22.69 -2.74
CA PHE A 396 16.96 22.51 -2.70
C PHE A 396 17.45 22.61 -1.25
N LEU A 397 18.60 21.99 -0.99
CA LEU A 397 19.34 22.24 0.23
C LEU A 397 20.14 23.54 0.04
N ASP A 398 20.24 24.33 1.11
CA ASP A 398 21.05 25.56 1.13
C ASP A 398 22.54 25.29 0.90
#